data_AF-A0A2V9CD15-F1
#
_entry.id   AF-A0A2V9CD15-F1
#
_cell.length_a   1.000
_cell.length_b   1.000
_cell.length_c   1.000
_cell.angle_alpha   90.00
_cell.angle_beta   90.00
_cell.angle_gamma   90.00
#
_symmetry.space_group_name_H-M   'P 1'
#
loop_
_entity.id
_entity.type
_entity.pdbx_description
1 polymer ?
#
loop_
_entity_poly.entity_id
_entity_poly.type
_entity_poly.pdbx_seq_one_letter_code
_entity_poly.pdbx_strand_id
1 'polypeptide(L)'
;MRLRTAGDIVVSMKFHKIWVQQCRATRRIKKQFGVKSALDYLLGEKLLNFAEAADRRSEFAEELPRFQTEVWNVFNPYELAGYLTTLKPSRRKKLQKLLYVNRSSSSRQLT
;
A
#
# COMPACT_ATOMS: atom_id res chain seq x y z
N MET A 1 -25.24 3.98 41.14
CA MET A 1 -24.06 3.53 40.38
C MET A 1 -24.53 2.89 39.07
N ARG A 2 -24.40 3.57 37.93
CA ARG A 2 -24.63 2.95 36.61
C ARG A 2 -23.27 2.65 35.97
N LEU A 3 -23.08 1.37 35.67
CA LEU A 3 -21.88 0.79 35.08
C LEU A 3 -21.59 1.43 33.73
N ARG A 4 -20.35 1.88 33.54
CA ARG A 4 -19.79 2.31 32.26
C ARG A 4 -19.73 1.09 31.34
N THR A 5 -20.51 1.09 30.28
CA THR A 5 -20.42 0.08 29.22
C THR A 5 -19.05 0.21 28.56
N ALA A 6 -18.25 -0.85 28.64
CA ALA A 6 -16.98 -1.00 27.92
C ALA A 6 -17.23 -1.29 26.41
N GLY A 7 -18.13 -0.53 25.79
CA GLY A 7 -18.54 -0.68 24.38
C GLY A 7 -18.06 0.42 23.45
N ASP A 8 -17.46 1.49 23.99
CA ASP A 8 -17.19 2.74 23.24
C ASP A 8 -15.75 2.92 22.74
N ILE A 9 -14.90 1.88 22.77
CA ILE A 9 -13.53 1.98 22.23
C ILE A 9 -13.20 0.78 21.33
N VAL A 10 -14.12 0.36 20.48
CA VAL A 10 -13.68 -0.11 19.17
C VAL A 10 -13.42 1.16 18.38
N VAL A 11 -12.20 1.72 18.47
CA VAL A 11 -11.73 2.70 17.49
C VAL A 11 -12.07 2.10 16.14
N SER A 12 -13.07 2.67 15.45
CA SER A 12 -13.60 2.16 14.19
C SER A 12 -12.44 2.09 13.21
N MET A 13 -11.79 0.91 13.14
CA MET A 13 -10.69 0.65 12.25
C MET A 13 -11.29 0.63 10.86
N LYS A 14 -11.26 1.81 10.21
CA LYS A 14 -11.63 1.95 8.81
C LYS A 14 -10.74 1.01 8.00
N PHE A 15 -11.29 -0.13 7.59
CA PHE A 15 -10.52 -1.20 6.92
C PHE A 15 -9.83 -0.69 5.65
N HIS A 16 -10.42 0.29 4.96
CA HIS A 16 -9.81 0.95 3.81
C HIS A 16 -8.54 1.76 4.16
N LYS A 17 -8.26 2.06 5.44
CA LYS A 17 -7.03 2.71 5.92
C LYS A 17 -5.97 1.74 6.44
N ILE A 18 -6.18 0.43 6.32
CA ILE A 18 -5.26 -0.59 6.82
C ILE A 18 -3.85 -0.47 6.20
N TRP A 19 -3.76 0.10 5.00
CA TRP A 19 -2.51 0.31 4.27
C TRP A 19 -1.49 1.13 5.07
N VAL A 20 -1.93 2.05 5.95
CA VAL A 20 -1.05 2.85 6.80
C VAL A 20 -0.25 1.96 7.77
N GLN A 21 -0.93 1.00 8.40
CA GLN A 21 -0.27 0.05 9.31
C GLN A 21 0.60 -0.93 8.52
N GLN A 22 0.18 -1.33 7.33
CA GLN A 22 0.98 -2.18 6.45
C GLN A 22 2.28 -1.47 6.04
N CYS A 23 2.25 -0.19 5.67
CA CYS A 23 3.47 0.57 5.38
C CYS A 23 4.39 0.73 6.60
N ARG A 24 3.82 0.93 7.80
CA ARG A 24 4.60 0.92 9.06
C ARG A 24 5.26 -0.43 9.31
N ALA A 25 4.54 -1.53 9.09
CA ALA A 25 5.09 -2.89 9.20
C ALA A 25 6.20 -3.12 8.17
N THR A 26 6.01 -2.67 6.92
CA THR A 26 7.02 -2.76 5.86
C THR A 26 8.33 -2.08 6.24
N ARG A 27 8.27 -0.88 6.86
CA ARG A 27 9.49 -0.21 7.34
C ARG A 27 10.24 -1.04 8.38
N ARG A 28 9.53 -1.73 9.28
CA ARG A 28 10.14 -2.64 10.26
C ARG A 28 10.73 -3.88 9.57
N ILE A 29 9.99 -4.48 8.64
CA ILE A 29 10.44 -5.63 7.86
C ILE A 29 11.69 -5.28 7.05
N LYS A 30 11.72 -4.11 6.40
CA LYS A 30 12.88 -3.62 5.64
C LYS A 30 14.14 -3.54 6.52
N LYS A 31 13.98 -3.06 7.75
CA LYS A 31 15.07 -2.96 8.73
C LYS A 31 15.54 -4.32 9.25
N GLN A 32 14.63 -5.28 9.46
CA GLN A 32 14.94 -6.56 10.10
C GLN A 32 15.31 -7.68 9.12
N PHE A 33 14.67 -7.71 7.95
CA PHE A 33 14.73 -8.82 6.98
C PHE A 33 15.16 -8.36 5.59
N GLY A 34 15.51 -7.08 5.43
CA GLY A 34 16.00 -6.50 4.20
C GLY A 34 14.94 -6.08 3.20
N VAL A 35 15.41 -5.45 2.13
CA VAL A 35 14.60 -4.77 1.11
C VAL A 35 13.68 -5.73 0.36
N LYS A 36 14.21 -6.89 -0.05
CA LYS A 36 13.45 -7.91 -0.80
C LYS A 36 12.22 -8.39 -0.03
N SER A 37 12.39 -8.79 1.23
CA SER A 37 11.31 -9.25 2.10
C SER A 37 10.22 -8.19 2.27
N ALA A 38 10.62 -6.92 2.39
CA ALA A 38 9.70 -5.80 2.49
C ALA A 38 8.91 -5.57 1.19
N LEU A 39 9.55 -5.73 0.03
CA LEU A 39 8.91 -5.62 -1.28
C LEU A 39 7.93 -6.77 -1.53
N ASP A 40 8.31 -8.00 -1.21
CA ASP A 40 7.44 -9.18 -1.32
C ASP A 40 6.18 -9.01 -0.46
N TYR A 41 6.35 -8.51 0.77
CA TYR A 41 5.22 -8.20 1.65
C TYR A 41 4.35 -7.07 1.09
N LEU A 42 4.91 -5.89 0.83
CA LEU A 42 4.10 -4.70 0.53
C LEU A 42 3.54 -4.71 -0.90
N LEU A 43 4.38 -5.03 -1.89
CA LEU A 43 3.98 -5.04 -3.29
C LEU A 43 3.41 -6.39 -3.70
N GLY A 44 4.14 -7.46 -3.35
CA GLY A 44 3.80 -8.82 -3.74
C GLY A 44 2.45 -9.24 -3.17
N GLU A 45 2.13 -8.85 -1.94
CA GLU A 45 0.87 -9.23 -1.31
C GLU A 45 -0.08 -8.04 -1.11
N LYS A 46 0.33 -7.03 -0.32
CA LYS A 46 -0.62 -6.05 0.20
C LYS A 46 -1.19 -5.13 -0.88
N LEU A 47 -0.34 -4.56 -1.75
CA LEU A 47 -0.78 -3.66 -2.81
C LEU A 47 -1.66 -4.38 -3.84
N LEU A 48 -1.31 -5.61 -4.22
CA LEU A 48 -2.11 -6.40 -5.16
C LEU A 48 -3.50 -6.73 -4.61
N ASN A 49 -3.57 -7.16 -3.35
CA ASN A 49 -4.85 -7.48 -2.70
C ASN A 49 -5.68 -6.22 -2.47
N PHE A 50 -5.05 -5.10 -2.13
CA PHE A 50 -5.74 -3.82 -1.93
C PHE A 50 -6.32 -3.30 -3.25
N ALA A 51 -5.58 -3.41 -4.35
CA ALA A 51 -6.09 -3.04 -5.68
C ALA A 51 -7.28 -3.91 -6.12
N GLU A 52 -7.24 -5.22 -5.84
CA GLU A 52 -8.38 -6.10 -6.13
C GLU A 52 -9.60 -5.77 -5.27
N ALA A 53 -9.41 -5.36 -4.02
CA ALA A 53 -10.50 -4.86 -3.17
C ALA A 53 -11.07 -3.52 -3.70
N ALA A 54 -10.21 -2.65 -4.24
CA ALA A 54 -10.60 -1.36 -4.83
C ALA A 54 -11.50 -1.53 -6.06
N ASP A 55 -11.35 -2.60 -6.85
CA ASP A 55 -12.22 -2.89 -7.99
C ASP A 55 -13.69 -3.14 -7.56
N ARG A 56 -13.92 -3.55 -6.30
CA ARG A 56 -15.25 -3.90 -5.78
C ARG A 56 -15.79 -2.94 -4.72
N ARG A 57 -14.94 -2.08 -4.16
CA ARG A 57 -15.27 -1.21 -3.02
C ARG A 57 -14.69 0.19 -3.23
N SER A 58 -15.56 1.18 -3.40
CA SER A 58 -15.17 2.58 -3.64
C SER A 58 -14.27 3.14 -2.55
N GLU A 59 -14.52 2.80 -1.28
CA GLU A 59 -13.70 3.22 -0.14
C GLU A 59 -12.21 2.84 -0.29
N PHE A 60 -11.92 1.69 -0.92
CA PHE A 60 -10.55 1.26 -1.19
C PHE A 60 -9.98 1.97 -2.43
N ALA A 61 -10.80 2.20 -3.45
CA ALA A 61 -10.40 2.95 -4.63
C ALA A 61 -9.98 4.39 -4.31
N GLU A 62 -10.67 5.05 -3.37
CA GLU A 62 -10.34 6.39 -2.90
C GLU A 62 -8.98 6.47 -2.19
N GLU A 63 -8.59 5.40 -1.48
CA GLU A 63 -7.35 5.34 -0.72
C GLU A 63 -6.17 4.76 -1.53
N LEU A 64 -6.43 4.10 -2.65
CA LEU A 64 -5.41 3.46 -3.49
C LEU A 64 -4.31 4.43 -3.97
N PRO A 65 -4.62 5.67 -4.44
CA PRO A 65 -3.58 6.64 -4.82
C PRO A 65 -2.66 7.06 -3.66
N ARG A 66 -3.22 7.16 -2.45
CA ARG A 66 -2.44 7.48 -1.23
C ARG A 66 -1.53 6.33 -0.85
N PHE A 67 -2.03 5.10 -0.95
CA PHE A 67 -1.22 3.91 -0.71
C PHE A 67 -0.07 3.81 -1.74
N GLN A 68 -0.34 4.04 -3.02
CA GLN A 68 0.70 4.09 -4.06
C GLN A 68 1.77 5.14 -3.74
N THR A 69 1.36 6.34 -3.31
CA THR A 69 2.29 7.40 -2.91
C THR A 69 3.18 6.96 -1.75
N GLU A 70 2.61 6.32 -0.73
CA GLU A 70 3.38 5.84 0.41
C GLU A 70 4.35 4.70 0.04
N VAL A 71 3.99 3.85 -0.93
CA VAL A 71 4.92 2.85 -1.48
C VAL A 71 6.18 3.52 -2.05
N TRP A 72 6.01 4.61 -2.80
CA TRP A 72 7.12 5.42 -3.33
C TRP A 72 7.92 6.14 -2.22
N ASN A 73 7.31 6.42 -1.07
CA ASN A 73 8.02 6.96 0.10
C ASN A 73 8.84 5.88 0.83
N VAL A 74 8.38 4.63 0.83
CA VAL A 74 9.06 3.51 1.52
C VAL A 74 10.23 2.94 0.70
N PHE A 75 10.11 2.98 -0.63
CA PHE A 75 11.08 2.39 -1.54
C PHE A 75 11.58 3.38 -2.58
N ASN A 76 12.90 3.34 -2.82
CA ASN A 76 13.53 4.10 -3.88
C ASN A 76 13.14 3.50 -5.26
N PRO A 77 12.96 4.31 -6.32
CA PRO A 77 12.69 3.85 -7.68
C PRO A 77 13.53 2.65 -8.16
N TYR A 78 14.82 2.61 -7.80
CA TYR A 78 15.71 1.50 -8.18
C TYR A 78 15.36 0.18 -7.47
N GLU A 79 14.94 0.24 -6.20
CA GLU A 79 14.45 -0.94 -5.46
C GLU A 79 13.17 -1.49 -6.11
N LEU A 80 12.26 -0.60 -6.51
CA LEU A 80 11.02 -0.97 -7.20
C LEU A 80 11.29 -1.55 -8.59
N ALA A 81 12.14 -0.90 -9.39
CA ALA A 81 12.51 -1.39 -10.71
C ALA A 81 13.20 -2.75 -10.65
N GLY A 82 14.16 -2.91 -9.73
CA GLY A 82 14.86 -4.18 -9.49
C GLY A 82 13.91 -5.28 -9.02
N TYR A 83 12.91 -4.97 -8.19
CA TYR A 83 11.91 -5.94 -7.80
C TYR A 83 11.06 -6.41 -8.98
N LEU A 84 10.57 -5.47 -9.80
CA LEU A 84 9.69 -5.78 -10.93
C LEU A 84 10.35 -6.71 -11.96
N THR A 85 11.68 -6.68 -12.12
CA THR A 85 12.39 -7.60 -13.03
C THR A 85 12.42 -9.04 -12.52
N THR A 86 12.32 -9.25 -11.20
CA THR A 86 12.29 -10.60 -10.59
C THR A 86 10.93 -11.28 -10.69
N LEU A 87 9.88 -10.54 -11.05
CA LEU A 87 8.51 -11.05 -11.05
C LEU A 87 8.13 -11.74 -12.36
N LYS A 88 7.21 -12.72 -12.25
CA LYS A 88 6.55 -13.31 -13.41
C LYS A 88 5.85 -12.24 -14.28
N PRO A 89 5.80 -12.39 -15.61
CA PRO A 89 5.29 -11.37 -16.51
C PRO A 89 3.87 -10.86 -16.18
N SER A 90 2.97 -11.74 -15.74
CA SER A 90 1.60 -11.38 -15.37
C SER A 90 1.54 -10.47 -14.14
N ARG A 91 2.24 -10.84 -13.05
CA ARG A 91 2.32 -10.02 -11.82
C ARG A 91 3.04 -8.70 -12.08
N ARG A 92 4.13 -8.74 -12.85
CA ARG A 92 4.88 -7.54 -13.25
C ARG A 92 3.99 -6.53 -13.97
N LYS A 93 3.21 -6.96 -14.97
CA LYS A 93 2.29 -6.06 -15.70
C LYS A 93 1.23 -5.44 -14.77
N LYS A 94 0.66 -6.22 -13.85
CA LYS A 94 -0.34 -5.70 -12.88
C LYS A 94 0.28 -4.64 -11.96
N LEU A 95 1.45 -4.91 -11.39
CA LEU A 95 2.15 -3.95 -10.54
C LEU A 95 2.64 -2.71 -11.31
N GLN A 96 3.10 -2.87 -12.55
CA GLN A 96 3.46 -1.72 -13.39
C GLN A 96 2.25 -0.81 -13.62
N LYS A 97 1.08 -1.37 -13.94
CA LYS A 97 -0.15 -0.58 -14.07
C LYS A 97 -0.49 0.15 -12.76
N LEU A 98 -0.32 -0.50 -11.60
CA LEU A 98 -0.61 0.14 -10.32
C LEU A 98 0.40 1.24 -9.94
N LEU A 99 1.69 1.07 -10.25
CA LEU A 99 2.72 2.02 -9.81
C LEU A 99 2.92 3.19 -10.78
N TYR A 100 2.74 2.97 -12.10
CA TYR A 100 3.09 3.96 -13.12
C TYR A 100 1.90 4.72 -13.70
N VAL A 101 0.65 4.29 -13.44
CA VAL A 101 -0.55 5.02 -13.93
C VAL A 101 -0.77 6.34 -13.20
N ASN A 102 -0.21 6.55 -12.00
CA ASN A 102 -0.42 7.79 -11.23
C ASN A 102 0.69 8.85 -11.37
N ARG A 103 1.74 8.63 -12.17
CA ARG A 103 2.81 9.64 -12.34
C ARG A 103 2.35 10.88 -13.12
N SER A 104 1.22 10.80 -13.83
CA SER A 104 0.62 11.90 -14.58
C SER A 104 -0.26 12.83 -13.74
N SER A 105 -0.53 12.50 -12.47
CA SER A 105 -1.37 13.32 -11.58
C SER A 105 -0.57 14.20 -10.61
N SER A 106 0.65 13.80 -10.23
CA SER A 106 1.48 14.55 -9.26
C SER A 106 2.23 15.75 -9.86
N SER A 107 2.17 16.01 -11.17
CA SER A 107 2.79 17.17 -11.83
C SER A 107 1.87 18.41 -11.92
N ARG A 108 0.75 18.44 -11.19
CA ARG A 108 -0.22 19.56 -11.22
C ARG A 108 -0.56 20.17 -9.84
N GLN A 109 0.37 20.18 -8.89
CA GLN A 109 0.23 20.99 -7.67
C GLN A 109 1.55 21.67 -7.25
N LEU A 110 2.19 22.38 -8.19
CA LEU A 110 3.02 23.52 -7.85
C LEU A 110 2.60 24.67 -8.76
N THR A 111 1.68 25.50 -8.28
CA THR A 111 1.37 26.82 -8.82
C THR A 111 0.87 27.69 -7.68
#